data_AF-A0A428MJ12-F1
#
_entry.id   AF-A0A428MJ12-F1
#
_cell.length_a   1.000
_cell.length_b   1.000
_cell.length_c   1.000
_cell.angle_alpha   90.00
_cell.angle_beta   90.00
_cell.angle_gamma   90.00
#
_symmetry.space_group_name_H-M   'P 1'
#
loop_
_entity.id
_entity.type
_entity.pdbx_description
1 polymer ?
#
loop_
_entity_poly.entity_id
_entity_poly.type
_entity_poly.pdbx_seq_one_letter_code
_entity_poly.pdbx_strand_id
1 'polypeptide(L)'
;MESEDKYVKIVVDLPDAEDGVGGEGLWAVNVGEDLYEVHNSPWHTLEINYMDIVKAVPPDEDKKPQFVEVVKRGGHRSIHVVFLEKGLPQKDDVLSHINKLGATYEGSGKTLFAIDLEPDVNFNAVADSLHECCDKDWLDIRYAPQPQPKGTGE
;
A
#
# COMPACT_ATOMS: atom_id res chain seq x y z
N MET A 1 18.99 18.37 -7.47
CA MET A 1 19.04 16.91 -7.68
C MET A 1 19.35 16.34 -6.33
N GLU A 2 18.32 16.15 -5.50
CA GLU A 2 18.51 15.49 -4.20
C GLU A 2 18.78 14.01 -4.49
N SER A 3 19.84 13.49 -3.88
CA SER A 3 20.43 12.19 -4.18
C SER A 3 19.45 11.04 -3.92
N GLU A 4 19.47 10.03 -4.79
CA GLU A 4 18.79 8.74 -4.58
C GLU A 4 19.26 8.00 -3.30
N ASP A 5 20.31 8.50 -2.63
CA ASP A 5 20.92 7.97 -1.39
C ASP A 5 20.06 8.12 -0.11
N LYS A 6 18.85 8.71 -0.18
CA LYS A 6 17.98 8.87 1.00
C LYS A 6 17.11 7.66 1.29
N TYR A 7 16.78 6.87 0.28
CA TYR A 7 15.81 5.78 0.43
C TYR A 7 16.50 4.48 0.82
N VAL A 8 15.99 3.88 1.89
CA VAL A 8 16.32 2.52 2.29
C VAL A 8 15.16 1.59 1.96
N LYS A 9 15.45 0.29 1.84
CA LYS A 9 14.42 -0.72 1.68
C LYS A 9 14.19 -1.43 3.02
N ILE A 10 12.98 -1.31 3.56
CA ILE A 10 12.50 -2.15 4.67
C ILE A 10 11.76 -3.36 4.11
N VAL A 11 11.67 -4.43 4.90
CA VAL A 11 11.01 -5.69 4.50
C VAL A 11 9.85 -5.98 5.43
N VAL A 12 8.70 -6.28 4.85
CA VAL A 12 7.53 -6.83 5.56
C VAL A 12 7.50 -8.32 5.26
N ASP A 13 7.65 -9.16 6.27
CA ASP A 13 7.54 -10.61 6.09
C ASP A 13 6.07 -11.01 5.97
N LEU A 14 5.75 -11.85 4.99
CA LEU A 14 4.37 -12.24 4.67
C LEU A 14 4.24 -13.76 4.50
N PRO A 15 4.62 -14.58 5.50
CA PRO A 15 4.72 -16.04 5.34
C PRO A 15 3.39 -16.71 4.97
N ASP A 16 2.26 -16.09 5.32
CA ASP A 16 0.91 -16.61 5.11
C ASP A 16 0.15 -15.89 3.98
N ALA A 17 0.85 -15.13 3.12
CA ALA A 17 0.18 -14.44 2.01
C ALA A 17 -0.47 -15.43 1.04
N GLU A 18 -1.74 -15.19 0.70
CA GLU A 18 -2.54 -16.06 -0.16
C GLU A 18 -1.98 -16.23 -1.57
N ASP A 19 -1.23 -15.24 -2.06
CA ASP A 19 -0.55 -15.25 -3.36
C ASP A 19 0.84 -15.90 -3.33
N GLY A 20 1.27 -16.39 -2.16
CA GLY A 20 2.52 -17.12 -1.95
C GLY A 20 3.77 -16.24 -1.92
N VAL A 21 3.62 -14.92 -1.82
CA VAL A 21 4.79 -14.03 -1.64
C VAL A 21 5.37 -14.20 -0.24
N GLY A 22 6.69 -14.39 -0.12
CA GLY A 22 7.34 -14.54 1.19
C GLY A 22 7.50 -13.22 1.97
N GLY A 23 7.32 -12.08 1.30
CA GLY A 23 7.45 -10.76 1.89
C GLY A 23 7.42 -9.66 0.83
N GLU A 24 7.37 -8.43 1.31
CA GLU A 24 7.27 -7.22 0.50
C GLU A 24 8.36 -6.21 0.90
N GLY A 25 9.03 -5.63 -0.10
CA GLY A 25 10.08 -4.62 0.14
C GLY A 25 9.56 -3.22 -0.12
N LEU A 26 9.52 -2.37 0.91
CA LEU A 26 9.04 -1.00 0.82
C LEU A 26 10.20 -0.01 0.83
N TRP A 27 10.11 1.04 0.02
CA TRP A 27 11.01 2.18 0.03
C TRP A 27 10.60 3.12 1.16
N ALA A 28 11.57 3.51 1.97
CA ALA A 28 11.33 4.36 3.12
C ALA A 28 12.51 5.29 3.39
N VAL A 29 12.27 6.33 4.17
CA VAL A 29 13.30 7.25 4.66
C VAL A 29 13.50 7.01 6.14
N ASN A 30 14.74 6.85 6.59
CA ASN A 30 15.03 6.80 8.03
C ASN A 30 14.75 8.18 8.66
N VAL A 31 13.90 8.21 9.69
CA VAL A 31 13.47 9.43 10.40
C VAL A 31 13.83 9.40 11.89
N GLY A 32 14.47 8.34 12.35
CA GLY A 32 14.87 8.13 13.74
C GLY A 32 15.48 6.76 13.97
N GLU A 33 15.79 6.45 15.23
CA GLU A 33 16.28 5.14 15.66
C GLU A 33 15.24 4.06 15.34
N ASP A 34 15.56 3.18 14.39
CA ASP A 34 14.67 2.14 13.85
C ASP A 34 13.33 2.64 13.29
N LEU A 35 13.18 3.94 13.04
CA LEU A 35 11.96 4.56 12.52
C LEU A 35 12.10 4.95 11.06
N TYR A 36 11.10 4.60 10.26
CA TYR A 36 11.10 4.78 8.82
C TYR A 36 9.75 5.32 8.33
N GLU A 37 9.78 6.41 7.55
CA GLU A 37 8.61 6.92 6.83
C GLU A 37 8.50 6.24 5.47
N VAL A 38 7.36 5.62 5.17
CA VAL A 38 7.14 4.84 3.95
C VAL A 38 6.82 5.73 2.75
N HIS A 39 7.46 5.47 1.61
CA HIS A 39 7.39 6.31 0.41
C HIS A 39 6.99 5.56 -0.88
N ASN A 40 6.33 4.42 -0.76
CA ASN A 40 5.57 3.82 -1.85
C ASN A 40 4.34 3.11 -1.30
N SER A 41 3.34 2.90 -2.16
CA SER A 41 2.12 2.17 -1.82
C SER A 41 2.40 0.66 -1.78
N PRO A 42 2.18 -0.05 -0.66
CA PRO A 42 2.33 -1.49 -0.60
C PRO A 42 1.29 -2.20 -1.46
N TRP A 43 1.65 -3.30 -2.09
CA TRP A 43 0.77 -4.14 -2.91
C TRP A 43 0.23 -5.37 -2.17
N HIS A 44 0.95 -5.86 -1.16
CA HIS A 44 0.59 -7.11 -0.49
C HIS A 44 0.15 -6.88 0.96
N THR A 45 0.90 -6.11 1.75
CA THR A 45 0.46 -5.79 3.11
C THR A 45 -0.65 -4.74 3.13
N LEU A 46 -1.71 -5.00 3.91
CA LEU A 46 -2.76 -4.03 4.21
C LEU A 46 -2.50 -3.25 5.50
N GLU A 47 -1.41 -3.56 6.20
CA GLU A 47 -1.12 -3.01 7.52
C GLU A 47 -0.49 -1.61 7.45
N ILE A 48 0.19 -1.30 6.35
CA ILE A 48 1.00 -0.10 6.15
C ILE A 48 0.45 0.68 4.95
N ASN A 49 0.37 1.99 5.07
CA ASN A 49 0.07 2.88 3.94
C ASN A 49 1.25 3.79 3.62
N TYR A 50 1.16 4.50 2.49
CA TYR A 50 2.04 5.59 2.16
C TYR A 50 2.08 6.65 3.29
N MET A 51 3.27 7.18 3.59
CA MET A 51 3.55 8.13 4.68
C MET A 51 3.29 7.64 6.11
N ASP A 52 2.99 6.35 6.32
CA ASP A 52 3.06 5.79 7.67
C ASP A 52 4.51 5.80 8.17
N ILE A 53 4.69 6.11 9.46
CA ILE A 53 5.96 5.90 10.17
C ILE A 53 5.89 4.55 10.85
N VAL A 54 6.83 3.68 10.49
CA VAL A 54 6.93 2.32 11.01
C VAL A 54 8.22 2.14 11.80
N LYS A 55 8.17 1.21 12.75
CA LYS A 55 9.37 0.66 13.36
C LYS A 55 9.83 -0.53 12.53
N ALA A 56 11.11 -0.56 12.18
CA ALA A 56 11.73 -1.71 11.53
C ALA A 56 13.13 -1.95 12.09
N VAL A 57 13.47 -3.19 12.40
CA VAL A 57 14.75 -3.54 13.05
C VAL A 57 15.50 -4.55 12.18
N PRO A 58 16.79 -4.34 11.89
CA PRO A 58 17.58 -5.33 11.16
C PRO A 58 17.84 -6.55 12.08
N PRO A 59 17.61 -7.79 11.59
CA PRO A 59 17.90 -8.98 12.40
C PRO A 59 19.41 -9.19 12.62
N ASP A 60 20.25 -8.68 11.71
CA ASP A 60 21.71 -8.66 11.79
C ASP A 60 22.26 -7.41 11.05
N GLU A 61 23.51 -7.01 11.30
CA GLU A 61 24.14 -5.79 10.73
C GLU A 61 24.07 -5.71 9.19
N ASP A 62 24.12 -6.84 8.49
CA ASP A 62 24.12 -6.92 7.01
C ASP A 62 22.72 -7.16 6.41
N LYS A 63 21.66 -7.17 7.24
CA LYS A 63 20.29 -7.45 6.79
C LYS A 63 19.46 -6.18 6.71
N LYS A 64 18.49 -6.19 5.81
CA LYS A 64 17.53 -5.09 5.70
C LYS A 64 16.65 -5.04 6.95
N PRO A 65 16.26 -3.85 7.42
CA PRO A 65 15.32 -3.71 8.53
C PRO A 65 14.00 -4.43 8.23
N GLN A 66 13.53 -5.23 9.19
CA GLN A 66 12.26 -5.94 9.12
C GLN A 66 11.19 -5.18 9.90
N PHE A 67 10.03 -5.00 9.28
CA PHE A 67 8.88 -4.32 9.87
C PHE A 67 8.48 -4.98 11.20
N VAL A 68 8.20 -4.14 12.20
CA VAL A 68 7.73 -4.56 13.53
C VAL A 68 6.31 -4.07 13.77
N GLU A 69 6.06 -2.77 13.60
CA GLU A 69 4.76 -2.17 13.83
C GLU A 69 4.63 -0.80 13.17
N VAL A 70 3.39 -0.36 12.96
CA VAL A 70 3.09 1.04 12.60
C VAL A 70 3.06 1.89 13.86
N VAL A 71 4.02 2.81 13.97
CA VAL A 71 4.15 3.73 15.10
C VAL A 71 3.20 4.92 14.91
N LYS A 72 3.13 5.49 13.71
CA LYS A 72 2.26 6.64 13.43
C LYS A 72 1.65 6.55 12.04
N ARG A 73 0.35 6.82 11.96
CA ARG A 73 -0.37 6.89 10.68
C ARG A 73 -0.05 8.20 9.94
N GLY A 74 0.22 8.09 8.64
CA GLY A 74 0.37 9.22 7.71
C GLY A 74 -0.97 9.84 7.30
N GLY A 75 -2.07 9.10 7.51
CA GLY A 75 -3.43 9.51 7.17
C GLY A 75 -3.89 9.05 5.79
N HIS A 76 -2.98 8.53 4.97
CA HIS A 76 -3.33 7.83 3.75
C HIS A 76 -4.05 6.52 4.05
N ARG A 77 -4.81 6.05 3.07
CA ARG A 77 -5.49 4.75 3.09
C ARG A 77 -5.27 4.07 1.74
N SER A 78 -5.20 2.75 1.73
CA SER A 78 -5.10 1.98 0.50
C SER A 78 -6.30 1.06 0.23
N ILE A 79 -6.58 0.83 -1.04
CA ILE A 79 -7.44 -0.25 -1.53
C ILE A 79 -6.63 -1.05 -2.55
N HIS A 80 -6.42 -2.34 -2.28
CA HIS A 80 -5.67 -3.21 -3.18
C HIS A 80 -6.64 -3.82 -4.18
N VAL A 81 -6.26 -3.84 -5.45
CA VAL A 81 -7.09 -4.27 -6.58
C VAL A 81 -6.34 -5.34 -7.35
N VAL A 82 -7.04 -6.43 -7.69
CA VAL A 82 -6.56 -7.46 -8.60
C VAL A 82 -7.50 -7.54 -9.80
N PHE A 83 -7.05 -7.09 -10.97
CA PHE A 83 -7.83 -7.23 -12.20
C PHE A 83 -7.91 -8.69 -12.65
N LEU A 84 -9.13 -9.13 -12.91
CA LEU A 84 -9.45 -10.43 -13.50
C LEU A 84 -9.36 -10.35 -15.02
N GLU A 85 -9.22 -11.49 -15.70
CA GLU A 85 -9.07 -11.53 -17.16
C GLU A 85 -10.18 -10.75 -17.91
N LYS A 86 -11.43 -10.86 -17.43
CA LYS A 86 -12.60 -10.15 -17.98
C LYS A 86 -12.50 -8.63 -17.84
N GLY A 87 -11.85 -8.15 -16.78
CA GLY A 87 -11.68 -6.72 -16.50
C GLY A 87 -10.43 -6.10 -17.10
N LEU A 88 -9.45 -6.89 -17.55
CA LEU A 88 -8.21 -6.37 -18.15
C LEU A 88 -8.43 -5.35 -19.27
N PRO A 89 -9.41 -5.51 -20.20
CA PRO A 89 -9.64 -4.50 -21.23
C PRO A 89 -10.18 -3.17 -20.68
N GLN A 90 -10.76 -3.18 -19.47
CA GLN A 90 -11.37 -2.02 -18.80
C GLN A 90 -10.42 -1.35 -17.80
N LYS A 91 -9.25 -1.96 -17.57
CA LYS A 91 -8.27 -1.55 -16.55
C LYS A 91 -7.94 -0.06 -16.61
N ASP A 92 -7.60 0.44 -17.80
CA ASP A 92 -7.16 1.84 -17.95
C ASP A 92 -8.32 2.81 -17.71
N ASP A 93 -9.55 2.44 -18.07
CA ASP A 93 -10.75 3.25 -17.80
C ASP A 93 -11.08 3.29 -16.30
N VAL A 94 -10.98 2.15 -15.61
CA VAL A 94 -11.18 2.05 -14.16
C VAL A 94 -10.13 2.90 -13.42
N LEU A 95 -8.85 2.75 -13.76
CA LEU A 95 -7.76 3.51 -13.15
C LEU A 95 -7.86 5.02 -13.46
N SER A 96 -8.28 5.39 -14.67
CA SER A 96 -8.58 6.78 -15.03
C SER A 96 -9.76 7.34 -14.24
N HIS A 97 -10.76 6.51 -13.96
CA HIS A 97 -11.92 6.92 -13.17
C HIS A 97 -11.57 7.18 -11.70
N ILE A 98 -10.83 6.27 -11.04
CA ILE A 98 -10.41 6.51 -9.64
C ILE A 98 -9.49 7.72 -9.50
N ASN A 99 -8.67 8.02 -10.52
CA ASN A 99 -7.86 9.24 -10.55
C ASN A 99 -8.73 10.51 -10.58
N LYS A 100 -9.88 10.48 -11.29
CA LYS A 100 -10.83 11.59 -11.30
C LYS A 100 -11.54 11.77 -9.95
N LEU A 101 -11.60 10.72 -9.13
CA LEU A 101 -12.11 10.77 -7.75
C LEU A 101 -11.05 11.26 -6.75
N GLY A 102 -9.82 11.52 -7.22
CA GLY A 102 -8.71 12.05 -6.41
C GLY A 102 -7.77 10.99 -5.83
N ALA A 103 -7.99 9.71 -6.11
CA ALA A 103 -7.03 8.66 -5.73
C ALA A 103 -5.84 8.62 -6.69
N THR A 104 -4.77 7.95 -6.29
CA THR A 104 -3.64 7.59 -7.16
C THR A 104 -3.39 6.08 -7.09
N TYR A 105 -2.43 5.56 -7.85
CA TYR A 105 -2.12 4.14 -7.77
C TYR A 105 -0.66 3.80 -8.11
N GLU A 106 -0.19 2.69 -7.55
CA GLU A 106 1.01 1.98 -7.99
C GLU A 106 0.63 0.58 -8.48
N GLY A 107 1.28 0.11 -9.55
CA GLY A 107 1.01 -1.18 -10.15
C GLY A 107 2.21 -2.12 -10.07
N SER A 108 1.94 -3.41 -9.82
CA SER A 108 2.90 -4.50 -9.95
C SER A 108 2.43 -5.46 -11.05
N GLY A 109 3.14 -5.45 -12.18
CA GLY A 109 2.75 -6.22 -13.36
C GLY A 109 1.47 -5.68 -14.02
N LYS A 110 0.59 -6.60 -14.45
CA LYS A 110 -0.61 -6.26 -15.24
C LYS A 110 -1.90 -6.21 -14.43
N THR A 111 -1.95 -6.91 -13.30
CA THR A 111 -3.20 -7.22 -12.59
C THR A 111 -3.26 -6.61 -11.20
N LEU A 112 -2.13 -6.47 -10.51
CA LEU A 112 -2.08 -6.03 -9.11
C LEU A 112 -1.82 -4.53 -9.00
N PHE A 113 -2.69 -3.83 -8.28
CA PHE A 113 -2.59 -2.40 -8.04
C PHE A 113 -2.89 -2.06 -6.59
N ALA A 114 -2.12 -1.13 -6.02
CA ALA A 114 -2.44 -0.45 -4.79
C ALA A 114 -3.02 0.91 -5.13
N ILE A 115 -4.28 1.14 -4.79
CA ILE A 115 -4.94 2.44 -4.94
C ILE A 115 -4.67 3.23 -3.66
N ASP A 116 -3.97 4.35 -3.75
CA ASP A 116 -3.66 5.23 -2.63
C ASP A 116 -4.66 6.39 -2.56
N LEU A 117 -5.10 6.69 -1.34
CA LEU A 117 -6.05 7.73 -1.04
C LEU A 117 -5.46 8.65 0.03
N GLU A 118 -5.18 9.89 -0.36
CA GLU A 118 -4.83 10.96 0.58
C GLU A 118 -5.93 11.17 1.65
N PRO A 119 -5.60 11.81 2.80
CA PRO A 119 -6.55 12.01 3.90
C PRO A 119 -7.88 12.66 3.49
N ASP A 120 -7.81 13.63 2.57
CA ASP A 120 -8.98 14.41 2.13
C ASP A 120 -9.78 13.74 1.00
N VAL A 121 -9.28 12.63 0.44
CA VAL A 121 -9.99 11.88 -0.60
C VAL A 121 -11.18 11.14 0.02
N ASN A 122 -12.32 11.17 -0.66
CA ASN A 122 -13.51 10.46 -0.21
C ASN A 122 -13.36 8.95 -0.45
N PHE A 123 -12.98 8.24 0.61
CA PHE A 123 -12.80 6.79 0.57
C PHE A 123 -14.03 6.04 0.08
N ASN A 124 -15.22 6.39 0.57
CA ASN A 124 -16.45 5.69 0.18
C ASN A 124 -16.74 5.85 -1.30
N ALA A 125 -16.55 7.05 -1.87
CA ALA A 125 -16.75 7.26 -3.31
C ALA A 125 -15.83 6.39 -4.18
N VAL A 126 -14.56 6.23 -3.78
CA VAL A 126 -13.60 5.36 -4.48
C VAL A 126 -13.95 3.88 -4.27
N ALA A 127 -14.25 3.48 -3.04
CA ALA A 127 -14.61 2.11 -2.70
C ALA A 127 -15.89 1.67 -3.42
N ASP A 128 -16.94 2.50 -3.43
CA ASP A 128 -18.20 2.23 -4.13
C ASP A 128 -17.96 2.04 -5.62
N SER A 129 -17.14 2.91 -6.25
CA SER A 129 -16.79 2.76 -7.66
C SER A 129 -16.04 1.46 -7.96
N LEU A 130 -15.18 0.99 -7.06
CA LEU A 130 -14.46 -0.27 -7.22
C LEU A 130 -15.38 -1.48 -6.98
N HIS A 131 -16.31 -1.40 -6.03
CA HIS A 131 -17.33 -2.43 -5.82
C HIS A 131 -18.24 -2.62 -7.03
N GLU A 132 -18.63 -1.53 -7.72
CA GLU A 132 -19.35 -1.64 -9.00
C GLU A 132 -18.55 -2.40 -10.09
N CYS A 133 -17.22 -2.41 -9.99
CA CYS A 133 -16.35 -3.19 -10.86
C CYS A 133 -16.26 -4.65 -10.41
N CYS A 134 -16.30 -4.92 -9.10
CA CYS A 134 -16.46 -6.27 -8.54
C CYS A 134 -17.76 -6.91 -9.02
N ASP A 135 -18.88 -6.18 -8.97
CA ASP A 135 -20.20 -6.67 -9.45
C ASP A 135 -20.21 -7.08 -10.93
N LYS A 136 -19.23 -6.61 -11.71
CA LYS A 136 -19.04 -6.93 -13.13
C LYS A 136 -18.03 -8.06 -13.36
N ASP A 137 -17.48 -8.64 -12.30
CA ASP A 137 -16.34 -9.57 -12.29
C ASP A 137 -15.10 -9.00 -13.01
N TRP A 138 -14.87 -7.70 -12.90
CA TRP A 138 -13.69 -7.08 -13.53
C TRP A 138 -12.46 -7.15 -12.64
N LEU A 139 -12.64 -7.09 -11.33
CA LEU A 139 -11.57 -7.06 -10.35
C LEU A 139 -12.05 -7.57 -8.99
N ASP A 140 -11.11 -8.04 -8.18
CA ASP A 140 -11.29 -8.26 -6.75
C ASP A 140 -10.61 -7.13 -5.97
N ILE A 141 -11.09 -6.86 -4.75
CA ILE A 141 -10.50 -5.86 -3.86
C ILE A 141 -10.17 -6.41 -2.49
N ARG A 142 -9.13 -5.84 -1.88
CA ARG A 142 -8.75 -6.06 -0.48
C ARG A 142 -8.42 -4.71 0.17
N TYR A 143 -8.90 -4.48 1.39
CA TYR A 143 -8.55 -3.29 2.16
C TYR A 143 -8.70 -3.57 3.65
N ALA A 144 -7.93 -2.88 4.48
CA ALA A 144 -8.10 -2.96 5.94
C ALA A 144 -9.42 -2.30 6.39
N PRO A 145 -10.02 -2.74 7.50
CA PRO A 145 -11.17 -2.06 8.11
C PRO A 145 -10.93 -0.57 8.33
N GLN A 146 -11.97 0.23 8.13
CA GLN A 146 -11.93 1.68 8.31
C GLN A 146 -12.76 2.12 9.53
N PRO A 147 -12.29 3.07 10.36
CA PRO A 147 -10.95 3.65 10.31
C PRO A 147 -9.91 2.63 10.74
N GLN A 148 -8.72 2.67 10.13
CA GLN A 148 -7.61 1.83 10.58
C GLN A 148 -7.25 2.16 12.03
N PRO A 149 -6.78 1.17 12.82
CA PRO A 149 -6.27 1.42 14.16
C PRO A 149 -5.18 2.49 14.11
N LYS A 150 -5.21 3.38 15.12
CA LYS A 150 -4.10 4.30 15.34
C LYS A 150 -2.82 3.48 15.50
N GLY A 151 -1.72 3.99 14.94
CA GLY A 151 -0.40 3.45 15.25
C GLY A 151 -0.17 3.43 16.76
N THR A 152 0.66 2.51 17.22
CA THR A 152 0.96 2.29 18.65
C THR A 152 1.90 3.34 19.25
N GLY A 153 2.26 4.37 18.48
CA GLY A 153 3.10 5.47 18.94
C GLY A 153 2.48 6.18 20.12
N GLU A 154 3.15 6.08 21.26
CA GLU A 154 2.89 6.86 22.48
C GLU A 154 2.86 8.37 22.21
#